data_AF-A0A8D9MBY5-F1
#
_entry.id   AF-A0A8D9MBY5-F1
#
_cell.length_a   1.000
_cell.length_b   1.000
_cell.length_c   1.000
_cell.angle_alpha   90.00
_cell.angle_beta   90.00
_cell.angle_gamma   90.00
#
_symmetry.space_group_name_H-M   'P 1'
#
loop_
_entity.id
_entity.type
_entity.pdbx_description
1 polymer ?
#
loop_
_entity_poly.entity_id
_entity_poly.type
_entity_poly.pdbx_seq_one_letter_code
_entity_poly.pdbx_strand_id
1 'polypeptide(L)'
;MCLSSTNIHFDYDGHYSKSGDDYEWIPTDARLYAISFWTSSLNEIMYSLLKERICRKMRIYPFTKRLNLGYISLVVEPKRQSYILDDEDVFVYLTSVDKEQRRSILHVEDIQELEIVQITEQLSRVEK
;
A
#
# COMPACT_ATOMS: atom_id res chain seq x y z
N MET A 1 -10.81 -25.47 12.66
CA MET A 1 -9.73 -24.82 11.90
C MET A 1 -8.75 -24.22 12.89
N CYS A 2 -7.45 -24.25 12.62
CA CYS A 2 -6.43 -23.66 13.49
C CYS A 2 -6.19 -22.21 13.05
N LEU A 3 -6.25 -21.25 13.98
CA LEU A 3 -5.91 -19.86 13.69
C LEU A 3 -4.40 -19.74 13.49
N SER A 4 -3.99 -19.03 12.45
CA SER A 4 -2.58 -18.70 12.21
C SER A 4 -2.39 -17.19 12.15
N SER A 5 -1.22 -16.72 12.56
CA SER A 5 -0.87 -15.31 12.50
C SER A 5 -0.26 -14.98 11.14
N THR A 6 -0.82 -14.00 10.45
CA THR A 6 -0.23 -13.40 9.25
C THR A 6 0.28 -12.01 9.58
N ASN A 7 1.59 -11.80 9.47
CA ASN A 7 2.25 -10.52 9.75
C ASN A 7 2.54 -9.79 8.44
N ILE A 8 2.20 -8.50 8.39
CA ILE A 8 2.48 -7.62 7.26
C ILE A 8 3.34 -6.47 7.78
N HIS A 9 4.54 -6.35 7.22
CA HIS A 9 5.42 -5.22 7.45
C HIS A 9 5.18 -4.17 6.36
N PHE A 10 5.18 -2.90 6.75
CA PHE A 10 4.90 -1.82 5.82
C PHE A 10 5.66 -0.54 6.14
N ASP A 11 6.03 0.16 5.08
CA ASP A 11 6.50 1.54 5.14
C ASP A 11 5.31 2.47 4.89
N TYR A 12 5.22 3.53 5.69
CA TYR A 12 4.19 4.54 5.56
C TYR A 12 4.78 5.84 5.04
N ASP A 13 4.15 6.35 3.99
CA ASP A 13 4.54 7.55 3.26
C ASP A 13 5.92 7.43 2.57
N GLY A 14 6.00 7.98 1.37
CA GLY A 14 7.13 7.79 0.48
C GLY A 14 6.70 7.75 -0.97
N HIS A 15 7.65 7.44 -1.86
CA HIS A 15 7.40 7.39 -3.28
C HIS A 15 8.30 6.39 -3.98
N TYR A 16 7.86 5.92 -5.14
CA TYR A 16 8.70 5.12 -6.02
C TYR A 16 9.65 5.99 -6.82
N SER A 17 10.87 5.50 -7.00
CA SER A 17 11.87 6.05 -7.89
C SER A 17 12.39 4.96 -8.82
N LYS A 18 12.66 5.33 -10.08
CA LYS A 18 13.24 4.41 -11.05
C LYS A 18 14.77 4.47 -10.98
N SER A 19 15.39 3.32 -10.76
CA SER A 19 16.85 3.16 -10.69
C SER A 19 17.30 2.21 -11.80
N GLY A 20 17.70 2.78 -12.95
CA GLY A 20 17.99 1.98 -14.15
C GLY A 20 16.73 1.29 -14.69
N ASP A 21 16.75 -0.04 -14.71
CA ASP A 21 15.60 -0.87 -15.12
C ASP A 21 14.69 -1.27 -13.94
N ASP A 22 15.14 -1.05 -12.71
CA ASP A 22 14.45 -1.41 -11.47
C ASP A 22 13.65 -0.22 -10.90
N TYR A 23 12.70 -0.56 -10.03
CA TYR A 23 12.04 0.38 -9.13
C TYR A 23 12.52 0.20 -7.70
N GLU A 24 12.71 1.33 -7.02
CA GLU A 24 13.00 1.41 -5.59
C GLU A 24 11.92 2.22 -4.88
N TRP A 25 11.66 1.88 -3.63
CA TRP A 25 10.82 2.67 -2.73
C TRP A 25 11.70 3.57 -1.87
N ILE A 26 11.40 4.86 -1.86
CA ILE A 26 12.06 5.87 -1.04
C ILE A 26 11.09 6.25 0.10
N PRO A 27 11.29 5.72 1.32
CA PRO A 27 10.40 6.03 2.43
C PRO A 27 10.62 7.45 2.95
N THR A 28 9.55 8.12 3.39
CA THR A 28 9.67 9.43 4.06
C THR A 28 10.23 9.31 5.48
N ASP A 29 9.93 8.19 6.17
CA ASP A 29 10.38 7.88 7.53
C ASP A 29 11.12 6.53 7.53
N ALA A 30 12.20 6.41 8.30
CA ALA A 30 12.98 5.18 8.43
C ALA A 30 12.29 4.10 9.28
N ARG A 31 11.10 4.38 9.83
CA ARG A 31 10.35 3.44 10.67
C ARG A 31 9.60 2.42 9.83
N LEU A 32 9.93 1.16 10.05
CA LEU A 32 9.14 0.03 9.57
C LEU A 32 8.01 -0.28 10.55
N TYR A 33 6.78 -0.32 10.05
CA TYR A 33 5.60 -0.67 10.83
C TYR A 33 5.17 -2.12 10.56
N ALA A 34 4.36 -2.67 11.46
CA ALA A 34 3.77 -3.99 11.28
C ALA A 34 2.36 -4.09 11.86
N ILE A 35 1.53 -4.89 11.19
CA ILE A 35 0.22 -5.35 11.66
C ILE A 35 0.15 -6.88 11.56
N SER A 36 -0.66 -7.47 12.44
CA SER A 36 -0.92 -8.91 12.46
C SER A 36 -2.41 -9.18 12.30
N PHE A 37 -2.71 -10.25 11.56
CA PHE A 37 -4.03 -10.85 11.39
C PHE A 37 -4.04 -12.24 12.02
N TRP A 38 -5.13 -12.58 12.68
CA TRP A 38 -5.36 -13.90 13.26
C TRP A 38 -6.56 -14.49 12.53
N THR A 39 -6.29 -15.26 11.47
CA THR A 39 -7.31 -15.77 10.55
C THR A 39 -7.14 -17.27 10.36
N SER A 40 -8.19 -17.95 9.93
CA SER A 40 -8.09 -19.38 9.58
C SER A 40 -7.56 -19.56 8.15
N SER A 41 -7.70 -18.54 7.30
CA SER A 41 -7.22 -18.50 5.92
C SER A 41 -6.70 -17.12 5.54
N LEU A 42 -5.82 -17.04 4.54
CA LEU A 42 -5.37 -15.77 3.95
C LEU A 42 -6.50 -15.05 3.19
N ASN A 43 -7.47 -15.79 2.64
CA ASN A 43 -8.63 -15.21 1.93
C ASN A 43 -9.56 -14.39 2.83
N GLU A 44 -9.44 -14.53 4.16
CA GLU A 44 -10.19 -13.72 5.13
C GLU A 44 -9.63 -12.29 5.23
N ILE A 45 -8.39 -12.07 4.78
CA ILE A 45 -7.76 -10.75 4.79
C ILE A 45 -8.16 -10.02 3.51
N MET A 46 -9.30 -9.33 3.58
CA MET A 46 -9.80 -8.48 2.49
C MET A 46 -9.05 -7.15 2.42
N TYR A 47 -9.09 -6.49 1.26
CA TYR A 47 -8.51 -5.18 1.00
C TYR A 47 -9.03 -4.10 1.95
N SER A 48 -10.34 -4.07 2.18
CA SER A 48 -10.97 -3.12 3.10
C SER A 48 -10.45 -3.28 4.53
N LEU A 49 -10.33 -4.52 5.00
CA LEU A 49 -9.81 -4.86 6.32
C LEU A 49 -8.32 -4.53 6.44
N LEU A 50 -7.52 -4.82 5.41
CA LEU A 50 -6.11 -4.44 5.35
C LEU A 50 -5.93 -2.92 5.52
N LYS A 51 -6.68 -2.14 4.73
CA LYS A 51 -6.66 -0.68 4.81
C LYS A 51 -7.11 -0.16 6.17
N GLU A 52 -8.19 -0.69 6.73
CA GLU A 52 -8.67 -0.31 8.05
C GLU A 52 -7.58 -0.48 9.11
N ARG A 53 -6.90 -1.63 9.10
CA ARG A 53 -5.84 -1.95 10.07
C ARG A 53 -4.63 -1.04 9.94
N ILE A 54 -4.24 -0.70 8.71
CA ILE A 54 -3.17 0.27 8.43
C ILE A 54 -3.58 1.66 8.93
N CYS A 55 -4.75 2.16 8.54
CA CYS A 55 -5.28 3.46 9.00
C CYS A 55 -5.29 3.54 10.52
N ARG A 56 -5.80 2.51 11.19
CA ARG A 56 -5.84 2.44 12.66
C ARG A 56 -4.45 2.44 13.28
N LYS A 57 -3.49 1.69 12.72
CA LYS A 57 -2.09 1.66 13.18
C LYS A 57 -1.45 3.05 13.06
N MET A 58 -1.71 3.75 11.97
CA MET A 58 -1.15 5.06 11.67
C MET A 58 -1.95 6.22 12.25
N ARG A 59 -3.06 5.95 12.95
CA ARG A 59 -3.98 6.95 13.50
C ARG A 59 -4.52 7.92 12.43
N ILE A 60 -4.74 7.40 11.22
CA ILE A 60 -5.34 8.12 10.09
C ILE A 60 -6.84 7.89 10.12
N TYR A 61 -7.62 8.95 9.94
CA TYR A 61 -9.07 8.80 9.75
C TYR A 61 -9.33 8.22 8.36
N PRO A 62 -10.05 7.09 8.22
CA PRO A 62 -10.24 6.40 6.94
C PRO A 62 -10.86 7.27 5.84
N PHE A 63 -11.56 8.34 6.21
CA PHE A 63 -12.25 9.26 5.31
C PHE A 63 -11.43 10.49 4.92
N THR A 64 -10.28 10.73 5.53
CA THR A 64 -9.53 11.98 5.32
C THR A 64 -8.47 11.88 4.23
N LYS A 65 -8.05 10.67 3.85
CA LYS A 65 -6.92 10.48 2.93
C LYS A 65 -7.12 9.25 2.05
N ARG A 66 -6.74 9.37 0.78
CA ARG A 66 -6.72 8.23 -0.15
C ARG A 66 -5.37 7.54 -0.04
N LEU A 67 -5.38 6.31 0.47
CA LEU A 67 -4.17 5.48 0.53
C LEU A 67 -4.05 4.61 -0.71
N ASN A 68 -2.86 4.64 -1.32
CA ASN A 68 -2.43 3.65 -2.31
C ASN A 68 -1.58 2.59 -1.62
N LEU A 69 -1.90 1.32 -1.90
CA LEU A 69 -1.16 0.18 -1.40
C LEU A 69 -0.37 -0.41 -2.55
N GLY A 70 0.95 -0.55 -2.40
CA GLY A 70 1.80 -1.19 -3.39
C GLY A 70 2.97 -1.90 -2.77
N TYR A 71 3.83 -2.51 -3.59
CA TYR A 71 5.05 -3.16 -3.16
C TYR A 71 6.01 -3.33 -4.34
N ILE A 72 7.32 -3.49 -4.06
CA ILE A 72 8.26 -4.00 -5.07
C ILE A 72 8.21 -5.53 -5.06
N SER A 73 7.89 -6.15 -6.19
CA SER A 73 7.81 -7.62 -6.28
C SER A 73 9.19 -8.25 -6.09
N LEU A 74 9.30 -9.20 -5.16
CA LEU A 74 10.52 -10.00 -4.94
C LEU A 74 10.59 -11.25 -5.85
N VAL A 75 9.53 -11.55 -6.59
CA VAL A 75 9.39 -12.78 -7.39
C VAL A 75 9.48 -12.53 -8.90
N VAL A 76 9.64 -11.26 -9.32
CA VAL A 76 9.74 -10.84 -10.72
C VAL A 76 11.02 -10.03 -10.92
N GLU A 77 11.73 -10.29 -12.01
CA GLU A 77 12.89 -9.51 -12.46
C GLU A 77 12.61 -8.88 -13.84
N PRO A 78 12.99 -7.61 -14.09
CA PRO A 78 13.55 -6.65 -13.12
C PRO A 78 12.54 -6.29 -12.03
N LYS A 79 13.01 -5.70 -10.93
CA LYS A 79 12.16 -5.27 -9.82
C LYS A 79 11.15 -4.24 -10.30
N ARG A 80 9.87 -4.56 -10.15
CA ARG A 80 8.75 -3.70 -10.55
C ARG A 80 7.87 -3.39 -9.36
N GLN A 81 7.37 -2.16 -9.32
CA GLN A 81 6.26 -1.82 -8.44
C GLN A 81 4.98 -2.54 -8.89
N SER A 82 4.19 -2.97 -7.92
CA SER A 82 2.86 -3.55 -8.08
C SER A 82 1.92 -2.83 -7.13
N TYR A 83 0.65 -2.74 -7.51
CA TYR A 83 -0.40 -2.11 -6.71
C TYR A 83 -1.41 -3.16 -6.26
N ILE A 84 -1.98 -2.95 -5.09
CA ILE A 84 -3.08 -3.75 -4.56
C ILE A 84 -4.36 -2.93 -4.72
N LEU A 85 -5.26 -3.38 -5.59
CA LEU A 85 -6.49 -2.68 -5.96
C LEU A 85 -7.74 -3.34 -5.37
N ASP A 86 -7.70 -4.65 -5.15
CA ASP A 86 -8.83 -5.43 -4.65
C ASP A 86 -8.41 -6.61 -3.75
N ASP A 87 -9.37 -7.46 -3.39
CA ASP A 87 -9.17 -8.62 -2.51
C ASP A 87 -8.31 -9.72 -3.17
N GLU A 88 -8.36 -9.86 -4.51
CA GLU A 88 -7.55 -10.84 -5.23
C GLU A 88 -6.08 -10.42 -5.20
N ASP A 89 -5.80 -9.13 -5.43
CA ASP A 89 -4.45 -8.59 -5.31
C ASP A 89 -3.88 -8.73 -3.89
N VAL A 90 -4.73 -8.60 -2.85
CA VAL A 90 -4.30 -8.87 -1.47
C VAL A 90 -3.87 -10.31 -1.35
N PHE A 91 -4.66 -11.26 -1.86
CA PHE A 91 -4.30 -12.67 -1.80
C PHE A 91 -3.00 -12.96 -2.56
N VAL A 92 -2.81 -12.37 -3.74
CA VAL A 92 -1.56 -12.48 -4.52
C VAL A 92 -0.38 -11.94 -3.73
N TYR A 93 -0.48 -10.73 -3.16
CA TYR A 93 0.54 -10.17 -2.28
C TYR A 93 0.83 -11.09 -1.09
N LEU A 94 -0.22 -11.68 -0.49
CA LEU A 94 -0.09 -12.51 0.69
C LEU A 94 0.51 -13.90 0.42
N THR A 95 0.51 -14.35 -0.83
CA THR A 95 1.03 -15.67 -1.21
C THR A 95 2.33 -15.58 -2.01
N SER A 96 2.65 -14.41 -2.55
CA SER A 96 3.90 -14.15 -3.27
C SER A 96 5.08 -13.96 -2.31
N VAL A 97 5.85 -15.02 -2.10
CA VAL A 97 7.09 -15.00 -1.32
C VAL A 97 8.27 -15.42 -2.18
N ASP A 98 9.46 -14.92 -1.85
CA ASP A 98 10.69 -15.34 -2.52
C ASP A 98 11.15 -16.75 -2.09
N LYS A 99 12.29 -17.19 -2.63
CA LYS A 99 12.87 -18.50 -2.35
C LYS A 99 13.23 -18.70 -0.87
N GLU A 100 13.41 -17.62 -0.12
CA GLU A 100 13.70 -17.60 1.31
C GLU A 100 12.44 -17.41 2.17
N GLN A 101 11.25 -17.52 1.57
CA GLN A 101 9.95 -17.29 2.23
C GLN A 101 9.76 -15.85 2.73
N ARG A 102 10.50 -14.88 2.16
CA ARG A 102 10.34 -13.46 2.48
C ARG A 102 9.27 -12.85 1.61
N ARG A 103 8.50 -11.94 2.20
CA ARG A 103 7.46 -11.18 1.53
C ARG A 103 7.94 -9.78 1.25
N SER A 104 7.48 -9.19 0.15
CA SER A 104 7.70 -7.78 -0.12
C SER A 104 7.17 -6.91 1.02
N ILE A 105 7.93 -5.86 1.37
CA ILE A 105 7.42 -4.80 2.24
C ILE A 105 6.26 -4.13 1.52
N LEU A 106 5.15 -3.94 2.25
CA LEU A 106 4.03 -3.17 1.74
C LEU A 106 4.38 -1.69 1.83
N HIS A 107 4.20 -0.96 0.74
CA HIS A 107 4.34 0.48 0.68
C HIS A 107 2.96 1.11 0.75
N VAL A 108 2.79 2.05 1.68
CA VAL A 108 1.55 2.80 1.87
C VAL A 108 1.80 4.24 1.47
N GLU A 109 1.40 4.58 0.24
CA GLU A 109 1.46 5.94 -0.28
C GLU A 109 0.28 6.76 0.24
N ASP A 110 0.58 7.91 0.82
CA ASP A 110 -0.43 8.88 1.23
C ASP A 110 -0.70 9.88 0.11
N ILE A 111 -1.82 9.71 -0.59
CA ILE A 111 -2.19 10.65 -1.65
C ILE A 111 -3.04 11.75 -1.04
N GLN A 112 -2.46 12.95 -0.97
CA GLN A 112 -3.24 14.15 -0.77
C GLN A 112 -4.21 14.30 -1.95
N GLU A 113 -5.51 14.36 -1.67
CA GLU A 113 -6.43 14.97 -2.63
C GLU A 113 -6.02 16.44 -2.74
N LEU A 114 -5.27 16.77 -3.79
CA LEU A 114 -5.22 18.16 -4.23
C LEU A 114 -6.66 18.54 -4.52
N GLU A 115 -7.21 19.41 -3.68
CA GLU A 115 -8.51 20.03 -3.88
C GLU A 115 -8.62 20.47 -5.35
N ILE A 116 -9.54 19.85 -6.09
CA ILE A 116 -9.95 20.24 -7.46
C ILE A 116 -10.49 21.69 -7.50
N VAL A 117 -10.54 22.37 -6.34
CA VAL A 117 -11.06 23.72 -6.13
C VAL A 117 -10.26 24.80 -6.87
N GLN A 118 -8.95 24.63 -7.11
CA GLN A 118 -8.18 25.70 -7.79
C GLN A 118 -8.36 25.76 -9.31
N ILE A 119 -8.79 24.68 -9.96
CA ILE A 119 -8.99 24.68 -11.43
C ILE A 119 -10.34 25.31 -11.79
N THR A 120 -11.37 25.14 -10.96
CA THR A 120 -12.71 25.70 -11.22
C THR A 120 -12.75 27.23 -11.05
N GLU A 121 -12.02 27.78 -10.07
CA GLU A 121 -11.97 29.24 -9.89
C GLU A 121 -11.21 29.95 -11.03
N GLN A 122 -10.14 29.35 -11.58
CA GLN A 122 -9.42 29.97 -12.70
C GLN A 122 -10.20 29.91 -14.02
N LEU A 123 -10.97 28.85 -14.27
CA LEU A 123 -11.82 28.78 -15.47
C LEU A 123 -13.01 29.74 -15.39
N SER A 124 -13.60 29.96 -14.20
CA SER A 124 -14.71 30.92 -14.03
C SER A 124 -14.30 32.40 -14.17
N ARG A 125 -13.01 32.72 -14.02
CA ARG A 125 -12.47 34.09 -14.19
C ARG A 125 -12.11 34.43 -15.63
N VAL A 126 -11.96 33.44 -16.50
CA VAL A 126 -11.64 33.63 -17.93
C VAL A 126 -12.91 33.80 -18.76
N GLU A 127 -14.08 33.43 -18.24
CA GLU A 127 -15.38 33.54 -18.92
C GLU A 127 -16.18 34.82 -18.57
N LYS A 128 -15.54 35.89 -18.09
CA LYS A 128 -16.18 37.19 -17.86
C LYS A 128 -15.68 38.29 -18.81
#